data_AF-A0A926BS62-F1
#
_entry.id   AF-A0A926BS62-F1
#
_cell.length_a   1.000
_cell.length_b   1.000
_cell.length_c   1.000
_cell.angle_alpha   90.00
_cell.angle_beta   90.00
_cell.angle_gamma   90.00
#
_symmetry.space_group_name_H-M   'P 1'
#
loop_
_entity.id
_entity.type
_entity.pdbx_description
1 polymer ?
#
loop_
_entity_poly.entity_id
_entity_poly.type
_entity_poly.pdbx_seq_one_letter_code
_entity_poly.pdbx_strand_id
1 'polypeptide(L)'
;LFKDAEENPENATKKARILGTVLRNLKAPFGGGRSVLAGAGLTYAPIDIGKQATQYRNETGWFGDKAFTFSGLPTGTKTFAGVQYKIYDFPTSPVPTAIMLKGDNVPGNLPDAVRGIPVNQKADALFFLHTARMDSRRNNDERRDKKQYEMARYIVHYADGKTETVPVYAEIDIDDYKQEGEVRQLPGAQTAWTKAYPGTNFSAVAYQKQWTNPRPGVVIASVDMEYGNDRRGVPVLLALTAATAKEIK
;
A
#
# COMPACT_ATOMS: atom_id res chain seq x y z
N LEU A 1 10.43 -29.89 31.08
CA LEU A 1 10.82 -30.47 29.77
C LEU A 1 10.26 -29.58 28.67
N PHE A 2 11.06 -28.63 28.18
CA PHE A 2 10.74 -27.91 26.95
C PHE A 2 11.19 -28.79 25.78
N LYS A 3 10.26 -29.24 24.94
CA LYS A 3 10.60 -29.88 23.66
C LYS A 3 10.86 -28.75 22.66
N ASP A 4 12.12 -28.34 22.57
CA ASP A 4 12.67 -27.36 21.62
C ASP A 4 13.15 -28.05 20.32
N ALA A 5 12.22 -28.70 19.62
CA ALA A 5 12.48 -29.13 18.26
C ALA A 5 11.18 -29.10 17.46
N GLU A 6 11.02 -28.06 16.65
CA GLU A 6 9.95 -27.97 15.68
C GLU A 6 10.27 -28.93 14.53
N GLU A 7 9.57 -30.07 14.47
CA GLU A 7 9.84 -31.22 13.58
C GLU A 7 9.60 -30.97 12.07
N ASN A 8 9.10 -29.79 11.67
CA ASN A 8 8.77 -29.51 10.27
C ASN A 8 9.75 -28.48 9.64
N PRO A 9 10.65 -28.92 8.73
CA PRO A 9 11.62 -28.07 8.06
C PRO A 9 11.00 -26.92 7.25
N GLU A 10 9.78 -27.11 6.71
CA GLU A 10 9.08 -26.07 5.95
C GLU A 10 8.59 -24.93 6.87
N ASN A 11 8.15 -25.26 8.08
CA ASN A 11 7.68 -24.27 9.05
C ASN A 11 8.85 -23.47 9.63
N ALA A 12 9.99 -24.11 9.86
CA ALA A 12 11.23 -23.42 10.24
C ALA A 12 11.69 -22.43 9.16
N THR A 13 11.59 -22.81 7.88
CA THR A 13 11.96 -21.96 6.74
C THR A 13 10.98 -20.79 6.55
N LYS A 14 9.68 -21.03 6.75
CA LYS A 14 8.63 -19.99 6.74
C LYS A 14 8.82 -19.00 7.90
N LYS A 15 9.05 -19.48 9.13
CA LYS A 15 9.34 -18.62 10.29
C LYS A 15 10.63 -17.83 10.12
N ALA A 16 11.70 -18.44 9.63
CA ALA A 16 12.97 -17.76 9.36
C ALA A 16 12.83 -16.69 8.26
N ARG A 17 12.00 -16.93 7.22
CA ARG A 17 11.72 -15.93 6.17
C ARG A 17 10.84 -14.79 6.67
N ILE A 18 9.79 -15.08 7.44
CA ILE A 18 8.93 -14.05 8.07
C ILE A 18 9.78 -13.20 9.02
N LEU A 19 10.60 -13.84 9.85
CA LEU A 19 11.54 -13.14 10.74
C LEU A 19 12.55 -12.30 9.94
N GLY A 20 13.09 -12.82 8.83
CA GLY A 20 14.00 -12.09 7.95
C GLY A 20 13.36 -10.92 7.20
N THR A 21 12.05 -10.97 6.92
CA THR A 21 11.30 -9.85 6.34
C THR A 21 10.96 -8.79 7.39
N VAL A 22 10.57 -9.22 8.60
CA VAL A 22 10.37 -8.32 9.75
C VAL A 22 11.68 -7.61 10.11
N LEU A 23 12.79 -8.35 10.23
CA LEU A 23 14.11 -7.82 10.56
C LEU A 23 14.70 -6.91 9.48
N ARG A 24 14.36 -7.10 8.20
CA ARG A 24 14.78 -6.19 7.12
C ARG A 24 14.03 -4.86 7.16
N ASN A 25 12.74 -4.88 7.51
CA ASN A 25 11.96 -3.66 7.74
C ASN A 25 12.37 -2.93 9.04
N LEU A 26 12.83 -3.66 10.05
CA LEU A 26 13.44 -3.09 11.28
C LEU A 26 14.73 -2.29 11.03
N LYS A 27 15.46 -2.59 9.95
CA LYS A 27 16.80 -2.03 9.69
C LYS A 27 16.78 -0.68 8.96
N ALA A 28 15.62 -0.08 8.71
CA ALA A 28 15.57 1.30 8.27
C ALA A 28 15.65 2.22 9.52
N PRO A 29 16.79 2.87 9.80
CA PRO A 29 16.83 3.89 10.83
C PRO A 29 15.85 4.99 10.45
N PHE A 30 15.01 5.42 11.41
CA PHE A 30 14.36 6.72 11.28
C PHE A 30 15.48 7.75 11.14
N GLY A 31 15.33 8.69 10.20
CA GLY A 31 16.24 9.83 10.11
C GLY A 31 16.39 10.45 11.50
N GLY A 32 17.60 10.45 12.06
CA GLY A 32 17.87 10.85 13.45
C GLY A 32 18.31 9.74 14.41
N GLY A 33 18.60 8.52 13.93
CA GLY A 33 19.25 7.48 14.75
C GLY A 33 18.32 6.74 15.72
N ARG A 34 17.01 6.84 15.55
CA ARG A 34 16.03 6.08 16.35
C ARG A 34 15.55 4.86 15.54
N SER A 35 15.72 3.66 16.10
CA SER A 35 15.10 2.44 15.58
C SER A 35 13.73 2.28 16.24
N VAL A 36 12.63 2.40 15.51
CA VAL A 36 11.28 2.12 16.03
C VAL A 36 10.74 0.86 15.36
N LEU A 37 10.39 -0.13 16.18
CA LEU A 37 9.75 -1.37 15.79
C LEU A 37 8.33 -1.08 15.30
N ALA A 38 7.96 -1.54 14.10
CA ALA A 38 6.57 -1.49 13.66
C ALA A 38 5.67 -2.23 14.67
N GLY A 39 4.73 -1.50 15.30
CA GLY A 39 3.82 -2.00 16.34
C GLY A 39 4.14 -1.53 17.77
N ALA A 40 5.37 -1.10 18.06
CA ALA A 40 5.76 -0.62 19.39
C ALA A 40 6.28 0.81 19.31
N GLY A 41 5.40 1.78 19.57
CA GLY A 41 5.79 3.19 19.73
C GLY A 41 5.38 4.12 18.60
N LEU A 42 4.43 3.76 17.75
CA LEU A 42 3.82 4.70 16.80
C LEU A 42 2.38 5.04 17.20
N THR A 43 1.97 6.27 16.96
CA THR A 43 0.57 6.71 16.96
C THR A 43 0.13 6.87 15.50
N TYR A 44 -0.98 6.23 15.13
CA TYR A 44 -1.51 6.25 13.78
C TYR A 44 -2.65 7.26 13.65
N ALA A 45 -2.63 8.03 12.57
CA ALA A 45 -3.67 8.97 12.16
C ALA A 45 -4.09 8.65 10.73
N PRO A 46 -5.17 7.86 10.53
CA PRO A 46 -5.73 7.61 9.21
C PRO A 46 -6.16 8.92 8.54
N ILE A 47 -5.78 9.08 7.27
CA ILE A 47 -6.05 10.27 6.46
C ILE A 47 -7.36 10.11 5.69
N ASP A 48 -8.14 11.18 5.61
CA ASP A 48 -9.36 11.21 4.82
C ASP A 48 -9.07 11.35 3.33
N ILE A 49 -9.38 10.30 2.58
CA ILE A 49 -9.24 10.26 1.12
C ILE A 49 -10.59 10.41 0.39
N GLY A 50 -11.71 10.48 1.13
CA GLY A 50 -13.05 10.34 0.59
C GLY A 50 -13.41 11.43 -0.43
N LYS A 51 -12.95 12.66 -0.22
CA LYS A 51 -13.14 13.77 -1.18
C LYS A 51 -12.37 13.59 -2.49
N GLN A 52 -11.30 12.80 -2.47
CA GLN A 52 -10.44 12.53 -3.61
C GLN A 52 -10.73 11.17 -4.24
N ALA A 53 -11.62 10.36 -3.66
CA ALA A 53 -11.96 9.04 -4.18
C ALA A 53 -12.59 9.15 -5.57
N THR A 54 -12.11 8.32 -6.49
CA THR A 54 -12.48 8.37 -7.91
C THR A 54 -13.19 7.10 -8.38
N GLN A 55 -13.05 5.99 -7.64
CA GLN A 55 -13.60 4.70 -8.04
C GLN A 55 -14.25 3.91 -6.89
N TYR A 56 -15.19 3.04 -7.27
CA TYR A 56 -15.85 2.05 -6.42
C TYR A 56 -15.00 0.78 -6.27
N ARG A 57 -15.08 0.13 -5.10
CA ARG A 57 -14.39 -1.14 -4.82
C ARG A 57 -15.20 -2.39 -5.18
N ASN A 58 -16.42 -2.23 -5.67
CA ASN A 58 -17.36 -3.31 -5.96
C ASN A 58 -17.63 -3.42 -7.48
N GLU A 59 -18.67 -4.18 -7.84
CA GLU A 59 -19.06 -4.45 -9.23
C GLU A 59 -19.52 -3.24 -10.04
N THR A 60 -19.79 -2.08 -9.41
CA THR A 60 -20.17 -0.86 -10.14
C THR A 60 -18.97 -0.17 -10.77
N GLY A 61 -17.75 -0.59 -10.44
CA GLY A 61 -16.52 0.06 -10.90
C GLY A 61 -15.33 -0.89 -10.88
N TRP A 62 -14.42 -0.66 -9.93
CA TRP A 62 -13.15 -1.36 -9.79
C TRP A 62 -12.42 -1.47 -11.14
N PHE A 63 -12.13 -2.68 -11.62
CA PHE A 63 -11.47 -2.92 -12.91
C PHE A 63 -12.42 -3.53 -13.97
N GLY A 64 -13.74 -3.42 -13.78
CA GLY A 64 -14.76 -3.90 -14.73
C GLY A 64 -15.10 -5.38 -14.67
N ASP A 65 -14.31 -6.20 -13.94
CA ASP A 65 -14.62 -7.60 -13.69
C ASP A 65 -15.37 -7.77 -12.37
N LYS A 66 -16.66 -8.14 -12.45
CA LYS A 66 -17.54 -8.32 -11.29
C LYS A 66 -17.13 -9.48 -10.38
N ALA A 67 -16.44 -10.50 -10.92
CA ALA A 67 -15.97 -11.63 -10.13
C ALA A 67 -14.75 -11.27 -9.27
N PHE A 68 -13.96 -10.28 -9.70
CA PHE A 68 -12.71 -9.89 -9.06
C PHE A 68 -12.76 -8.44 -8.60
N THR A 69 -13.46 -8.21 -7.51
CA THR A 69 -13.60 -6.88 -6.88
C THR A 69 -12.94 -6.82 -5.50
N PHE A 70 -12.98 -5.65 -4.87
CA PHE A 70 -12.49 -5.39 -3.51
C PHE A 70 -13.63 -5.16 -2.51
N SER A 71 -14.86 -5.59 -2.84
CA SER A 71 -16.04 -5.49 -1.96
C SER A 71 -15.85 -6.24 -0.63
N GLY A 72 -14.98 -7.26 -0.63
CA GLY A 72 -14.64 -8.02 0.56
C GLY A 72 -13.66 -7.35 1.53
N LEU A 73 -13.07 -6.19 1.18
CA LEU A 73 -12.17 -5.45 2.06
C LEU A 73 -12.98 -4.81 3.20
N PRO A 74 -12.71 -5.17 4.48
CA PRO A 74 -13.55 -4.72 5.59
C PRO A 74 -13.46 -3.21 5.78
N THR A 75 -14.60 -2.61 6.09
CA THR A 75 -14.79 -1.15 6.16
C THR A 75 -14.65 -0.64 7.60
N GLY A 76 -14.52 0.68 7.75
CA GLY A 76 -14.27 1.35 9.03
C GLY A 76 -12.80 1.34 9.44
N THR A 77 -12.54 1.53 10.73
CA THR A 77 -11.17 1.51 11.28
C THR A 77 -10.68 0.08 11.42
N LYS A 78 -9.63 -0.27 10.69
CA LYS A 78 -9.05 -1.63 10.64
C LYS A 78 -7.53 -1.58 10.72
N THR A 79 -6.93 -2.63 11.26
CA THR A 79 -5.48 -2.80 11.29
C THR A 79 -5.06 -3.78 10.22
N PHE A 80 -4.16 -3.37 9.34
CA PHE A 80 -3.55 -4.21 8.31
C PHE A 80 -2.04 -4.10 8.44
N ALA A 81 -1.31 -5.22 8.38
CA ALA A 81 0.15 -5.27 8.54
C ALA A 81 0.69 -4.38 9.70
N GLY A 82 -0.02 -4.36 10.84
CA GLY A 82 0.37 -3.60 12.04
C GLY A 82 0.07 -2.10 12.02
N VAL A 83 -0.59 -1.57 10.98
CA VAL A 83 -0.93 -0.15 10.82
C VAL A 83 -2.45 0.03 10.83
N GLN A 84 -2.93 1.05 11.54
CA GLN A 84 -4.35 1.39 11.55
C GLN A 84 -4.72 2.24 10.33
N TYR A 85 -5.77 1.85 9.63
CA TYR A 85 -6.35 2.53 8.48
C TYR A 85 -7.83 2.79 8.70
N LYS A 86 -8.38 3.75 7.97
CA LYS A 86 -9.83 3.97 7.84
C LYS A 86 -10.24 3.66 6.41
N ILE A 87 -10.98 2.56 6.24
CA ILE A 87 -11.53 2.15 4.95
C ILE A 87 -12.94 2.71 4.82
N TYR A 88 -13.13 3.64 3.89
CA TYR A 88 -14.39 4.35 3.72
C TYR A 88 -15.47 3.46 3.12
N ASP A 89 -16.68 3.60 3.66
CA ASP A 89 -17.89 3.02 3.10
C ASP A 89 -19.06 3.96 3.40
N PHE A 90 -19.93 4.11 2.41
CA PHE A 90 -21.09 4.97 2.46
C PHE A 90 -22.30 4.12 2.07
N PRO A 91 -22.81 3.27 2.98
CA PRO A 91 -23.86 2.32 2.65
C PRO A 91 -25.17 2.98 2.21
N THR A 92 -25.38 4.25 2.57
CA THR A 92 -26.58 5.02 2.26
C THR A 92 -26.47 5.88 1.01
N SER A 93 -25.30 5.94 0.36
CA SER A 93 -25.09 6.70 -0.88
C SER A 93 -23.93 6.08 -1.66
N PRO A 94 -24.15 5.59 -2.88
CA PRO A 94 -23.09 4.96 -3.67
C PRO A 94 -22.10 6.03 -4.12
N VAL A 95 -21.09 6.30 -3.31
CA VAL A 95 -19.96 7.17 -3.65
C VAL A 95 -18.67 6.35 -3.82
N PRO A 96 -17.73 6.83 -4.64
CA PRO A 96 -16.38 6.29 -4.70
C PRO A 96 -15.73 6.16 -3.31
N THR A 97 -14.93 5.10 -3.12
CA THR A 97 -14.23 4.82 -1.85
C THR A 97 -12.76 4.48 -2.01
N ALA A 98 -12.26 4.48 -3.24
CA ALA A 98 -10.85 4.31 -3.56
C ALA A 98 -10.38 5.38 -4.54
N ILE A 99 -9.09 5.70 -4.49
CA ILE A 99 -8.43 6.57 -5.46
C ILE A 99 -7.79 5.66 -6.50
N MET A 100 -8.34 5.63 -7.70
CA MET A 100 -7.82 4.90 -8.85
C MET A 100 -7.50 5.88 -9.97
N LEU A 101 -6.36 5.70 -10.61
CA LEU A 101 -6.01 6.49 -11.79
C LEU A 101 -6.65 5.90 -13.05
N LYS A 102 -6.77 6.71 -14.10
CA LYS A 102 -7.24 6.28 -15.42
C LYS A 102 -6.42 5.15 -15.98
N GLY A 103 -7.07 4.16 -16.58
CA GLY A 103 -6.39 3.13 -17.37
C GLY A 103 -7.33 2.51 -18.40
N ASP A 104 -6.76 1.75 -19.33
CA ASP A 104 -7.52 1.12 -20.40
C ASP A 104 -8.53 0.12 -19.84
N ASN A 105 -9.75 0.11 -20.38
CA ASN A 105 -10.83 -0.78 -19.96
C ASN A 105 -11.20 -0.70 -18.47
N VAL A 106 -10.89 0.42 -17.80
CA VAL A 106 -11.37 0.71 -16.45
C VAL A 106 -12.71 1.45 -16.56
N PRO A 107 -13.78 1.03 -15.84
CA PRO A 107 -15.07 1.70 -15.90
C PRO A 107 -15.01 3.16 -15.42
N GLY A 108 -15.70 4.05 -16.14
CA GLY A 108 -15.83 5.47 -15.78
C GLY A 108 -14.72 6.37 -16.35
N ASN A 109 -14.87 7.67 -16.12
CA ASN A 109 -13.90 8.68 -16.56
C ASN A 109 -12.99 9.09 -15.40
N LEU A 110 -12.00 8.24 -15.10
CA LEU A 110 -11.05 8.50 -14.02
C LEU A 110 -9.96 9.48 -14.48
N PRO A 111 -9.34 10.22 -13.55
CA PRO A 111 -8.27 11.16 -13.88
C PRO A 111 -6.90 10.45 -14.00
N ASP A 112 -5.99 11.03 -14.78
CA ASP A 112 -4.60 10.55 -14.90
C ASP A 112 -3.74 10.87 -13.66
N ALA A 113 -4.22 11.76 -12.79
CA ALA A 113 -3.59 12.11 -11.53
C ALA A 113 -4.66 12.56 -10.52
N VAL A 114 -4.43 12.31 -9.24
CA VAL A 114 -5.26 12.83 -8.15
C VAL A 114 -4.41 13.70 -7.26
N ARG A 115 -4.81 14.96 -7.10
CA ARG A 115 -4.05 16.00 -6.40
C ARG A 115 -4.69 16.35 -5.08
N GLY A 116 -3.89 16.80 -4.12
CA GLY A 116 -4.38 17.48 -2.92
C GLY A 116 -5.10 16.57 -1.92
N ILE A 117 -4.66 15.32 -1.75
CA ILE A 117 -5.14 14.46 -0.66
C ILE A 117 -4.69 15.09 0.67
N PRO A 118 -5.59 15.58 1.52
CA PRO A 118 -5.23 16.46 2.63
C PRO A 118 -4.59 15.65 3.78
N VAL A 119 -3.32 15.94 4.10
CA VAL A 119 -2.66 15.36 5.29
C VAL A 119 -2.72 16.34 6.46
N ASN A 120 -2.31 17.59 6.23
CA ASN A 120 -2.39 18.71 7.19
C ASN A 120 -1.83 18.43 8.58
N GLN A 121 -0.78 17.61 8.69
CA GLN A 121 -0.14 17.30 9.96
C GLN A 121 1.34 16.98 9.80
N LYS A 122 2.07 17.02 10.92
CA LYS A 122 3.41 16.44 11.01
C LYS A 122 3.30 14.92 11.10
N ALA A 123 4.26 14.22 10.53
CA ALA A 123 4.33 12.77 10.57
C ALA A 123 5.79 12.33 10.44
N ASP A 124 6.18 11.27 11.15
CA ASP A 124 7.48 10.62 10.98
C ASP A 124 7.48 9.64 9.80
N ALA A 125 6.31 9.11 9.46
CA ALA A 125 6.12 8.23 8.32
C ALA A 125 4.72 8.33 7.72
N LEU A 126 4.60 7.96 6.45
CA LEU A 126 3.34 7.68 5.78
C LEU A 126 3.27 6.19 5.43
N PHE A 127 2.06 5.63 5.52
CA PHE A 127 1.76 4.26 5.14
C PHE A 127 0.67 4.27 4.07
N PHE A 128 1.00 3.75 2.90
CA PHE A 128 0.11 3.68 1.75
C PHE A 128 -0.45 2.25 1.66
N LEU A 129 -1.76 2.11 1.82
CA LEU A 129 -2.46 0.86 1.52
C LEU A 129 -2.93 0.93 0.07
N HIS A 130 -2.30 0.16 -0.80
CA HIS A 130 -2.52 0.25 -2.24
C HIS A 130 -2.53 -1.12 -2.94
N THR A 131 -2.99 -1.12 -4.17
CA THR A 131 -2.99 -2.29 -5.06
C THR A 131 -3.00 -1.78 -6.51
N ALA A 132 -2.86 -2.67 -7.49
CA ALA A 132 -2.91 -2.28 -8.89
C ALA A 132 -3.49 -3.38 -9.77
N ARG A 133 -3.96 -3.05 -10.97
CA ARG A 133 -4.04 -4.05 -12.06
C ARG A 133 -2.72 -4.03 -12.80
N MET A 134 -2.06 -5.17 -12.99
CA MET A 134 -0.80 -5.25 -13.72
C MET A 134 -1.06 -5.60 -15.19
N ASP A 135 -0.84 -4.64 -16.09
CA ASP A 135 -1.06 -4.83 -17.53
C ASP A 135 0.20 -5.34 -18.24
N SER A 136 1.38 -5.06 -17.68
CA SER A 136 2.63 -5.67 -18.13
C SER A 136 3.57 -5.97 -16.96
N ARG A 137 4.26 -7.11 -17.05
CA ARG A 137 5.22 -7.58 -16.04
C ARG A 137 6.62 -7.65 -16.64
N ARG A 138 7.63 -7.70 -15.77
CA ARG A 138 9.01 -7.89 -16.21
C ARG A 138 9.20 -9.27 -16.84
N ASN A 139 9.85 -9.30 -18.00
CA ASN A 139 10.33 -10.53 -18.61
C ASN A 139 11.62 -11.02 -17.91
N ASN A 140 12.12 -12.19 -18.32
CA ASN A 140 13.28 -12.83 -17.67
C ASN A 140 14.58 -12.01 -17.84
N ASP A 141 14.76 -11.33 -18.97
CA ASP A 141 15.93 -10.50 -19.22
C ASP A 141 15.90 -9.24 -18.36
N GLU A 142 14.77 -8.56 -18.29
CA GLU A 142 14.57 -7.39 -17.43
C GLU A 142 14.77 -7.73 -15.94
N ARG A 143 14.38 -8.95 -15.52
CA ARG A 143 14.66 -9.44 -14.15
C ARG A 143 16.14 -9.70 -13.92
N ARG A 144 16.84 -10.32 -14.87
CA ARG A 144 18.29 -10.56 -14.80
C ARG A 144 19.06 -9.24 -14.72
N ASP A 145 18.64 -8.26 -15.50
CA ASP A 145 19.23 -6.92 -15.54
C ASP A 145 18.78 -6.03 -14.37
N LYS A 146 17.95 -6.58 -13.46
CA LYS A 146 17.40 -5.88 -12.29
C LYS A 146 16.67 -4.57 -12.64
N LYS A 147 16.06 -4.51 -13.82
CA LYS A 147 15.27 -3.34 -14.22
C LYS A 147 14.09 -3.14 -13.26
N GLN A 148 13.85 -1.88 -12.95
CA GLN A 148 12.76 -1.41 -12.10
C GLN A 148 11.90 -0.47 -12.94
N TYR A 149 10.58 -0.58 -12.78
CA TYR A 149 9.61 0.20 -13.54
C TYR A 149 8.76 0.99 -12.57
N GLU A 150 8.89 2.31 -12.62
CA GLU A 150 8.18 3.22 -11.75
C GLU A 150 6.75 3.39 -12.27
N MET A 151 5.82 2.61 -11.71
CA MET A 151 4.44 2.56 -12.18
C MET A 151 3.62 3.74 -11.68
N ALA A 152 3.85 4.14 -10.43
CA ALA A 152 3.17 5.25 -9.80
C ALA A 152 4.16 6.02 -8.93
N ARG A 153 3.78 7.22 -8.55
CA ARG A 153 4.47 7.99 -7.51
C ARG A 153 3.47 8.72 -6.64
N TYR A 154 3.83 8.91 -5.39
CA TYR A 154 3.18 9.87 -4.53
C TYR A 154 4.05 11.13 -4.43
N ILE A 155 3.46 12.32 -4.58
CA ILE A 155 4.16 13.58 -4.35
C ILE A 155 3.69 14.14 -3.02
N VAL A 156 4.60 14.20 -2.04
CA VAL A 156 4.35 14.74 -0.71
C VAL A 156 4.65 16.23 -0.74
N HIS A 157 3.65 17.07 -0.51
CA HIS A 157 3.79 18.52 -0.45
C HIS A 157 3.88 18.98 1.01
N TYR A 158 4.89 19.75 1.34
CA TYR A 158 5.05 20.34 2.66
C TYR A 158 4.46 21.74 2.71
N ALA A 159 4.04 22.17 3.90
CA ALA A 159 3.48 23.51 4.12
C ALA A 159 4.48 24.65 3.83
N ASP A 160 5.78 24.35 3.77
CA ASP A 160 6.83 25.32 3.42
C ASP A 160 7.14 25.35 1.91
N GLY A 161 6.31 24.71 1.09
CA GLY A 161 6.40 24.74 -0.38
C GLY A 161 7.38 23.73 -0.99
N LYS A 162 8.12 22.96 -0.19
CA LYS A 162 8.97 21.88 -0.70
C LYS A 162 8.15 20.63 -0.99
N THR A 163 8.71 19.74 -1.80
CA THR A 163 8.10 18.46 -2.16
C THR A 163 9.08 17.30 -2.02
N GLU A 164 8.56 16.11 -1.79
CA GLU A 164 9.30 14.84 -1.83
C GLU A 164 8.54 13.84 -2.69
N THR A 165 9.27 13.05 -3.48
CA THR A 165 8.68 12.03 -4.36
C THR A 165 8.86 10.65 -3.74
N VAL A 166 7.77 9.89 -3.65
CA VAL A 166 7.75 8.49 -3.21
C VAL A 166 7.48 7.62 -4.44
N PRO A 167 8.51 7.05 -5.08
CA PRO A 167 8.30 6.17 -6.22
C PRO A 167 7.66 4.86 -5.77
N VAL A 168 6.82 4.29 -6.64
CA VAL A 168 6.17 3.00 -6.46
C VAL A 168 6.53 2.13 -7.67
N TYR A 169 7.44 1.18 -7.43
CA TYR A 169 7.93 0.29 -8.47
C TYR A 169 7.06 -0.96 -8.61
N ALA A 170 6.67 -1.28 -9.83
CA ALA A 170 5.94 -2.50 -10.16
C ALA A 170 6.73 -3.76 -9.77
N GLU A 171 6.04 -4.74 -9.20
CA GLU A 171 6.59 -6.01 -8.70
C GLU A 171 7.68 -5.87 -7.62
N ILE A 172 7.78 -4.69 -6.99
CA ILE A 172 8.72 -4.38 -5.90
C ILE A 172 7.98 -3.74 -4.72
N ASP A 173 7.19 -2.71 -4.99
CA ASP A 173 6.39 -2.00 -4.00
C ASP A 173 4.90 -2.32 -4.11
N ILE A 174 4.46 -2.75 -5.29
CA ILE A 174 3.07 -3.04 -5.60
C ILE A 174 3.01 -4.14 -6.66
N ASP A 175 1.96 -4.94 -6.65
CA ASP A 175 1.70 -5.97 -7.64
C ASP A 175 0.20 -6.06 -7.88
N ASP A 176 -0.22 -7.02 -8.70
CA ASP A 176 -1.59 -7.21 -9.12
C ASP A 176 -2.52 -7.47 -7.93
N TYR A 177 -3.67 -6.81 -7.94
CA TYR A 177 -4.77 -6.94 -7.01
C TYR A 177 -5.33 -8.35 -6.99
N LYS A 178 -5.15 -9.10 -8.07
CA LYS A 178 -5.56 -10.48 -8.25
C LYS A 178 -4.32 -11.37 -8.45
N GLN A 179 -3.97 -12.14 -7.43
CA GLN A 179 -2.86 -13.11 -7.48
C GLN A 179 -3.41 -14.52 -7.59
N GLU A 180 -2.82 -15.34 -8.45
CA GLU A 180 -3.12 -16.78 -8.53
C GLU A 180 -2.23 -17.57 -7.57
N GLY A 181 -2.83 -18.50 -6.83
CA GLY A 181 -2.08 -19.37 -5.91
C GLY A 181 -1.51 -18.61 -4.71
N GLU A 182 -0.22 -18.84 -4.40
CA GLU A 182 0.44 -18.21 -3.27
C GLU A 182 0.69 -16.71 -3.56
N VAL A 183 0.25 -15.85 -2.62
CA VAL A 183 0.43 -14.41 -2.74
C VAL A 183 1.91 -14.06 -2.72
N ARG A 184 2.38 -13.45 -3.82
CA ARG A 184 3.75 -12.99 -3.96
C ARG A 184 4.11 -11.99 -2.86
N GLN A 185 5.20 -12.28 -2.16
CA GLN A 185 5.83 -11.36 -1.22
C GLN A 185 6.66 -10.34 -1.97
N LEU A 186 6.53 -9.07 -1.60
CA LEU A 186 7.23 -7.96 -2.23
C LEU A 186 8.37 -7.46 -1.33
N PRO A 187 9.53 -7.08 -1.90
CA PRO A 187 10.65 -6.57 -1.10
C PRO A 187 10.41 -5.14 -0.57
N GLY A 188 9.61 -4.32 -1.26
CA GLY A 188 9.36 -2.92 -0.92
C GLY A 188 8.00 -2.65 -0.23
N ALA A 189 7.19 -3.70 -0.03
CA ALA A 189 5.90 -3.60 0.62
C ALA A 189 5.50 -4.88 1.36
N GLN A 190 4.66 -4.74 2.38
CA GLN A 190 4.09 -5.87 3.10
C GLN A 190 2.74 -6.25 2.50
N THR A 191 2.44 -7.55 2.43
CA THR A 191 1.06 -8.00 2.16
C THR A 191 0.18 -7.63 3.35
N ALA A 192 -0.72 -6.67 3.14
CA ALA A 192 -1.51 -6.04 4.20
C ALA A 192 -2.87 -6.71 4.39
N TRP A 193 -3.47 -7.15 3.29
CA TRP A 193 -4.74 -7.86 3.30
C TRP A 193 -4.83 -8.84 2.13
N THR A 194 -5.42 -10.00 2.37
CA THR A 194 -5.69 -11.02 1.36
C THR A 194 -7.06 -11.63 1.56
N LYS A 195 -7.76 -11.95 0.47
CA LYS A 195 -9.01 -12.73 0.53
C LYS A 195 -9.17 -13.58 -0.73
N ALA A 196 -9.37 -14.88 -0.56
CA ALA A 196 -9.67 -15.77 -1.67
C ALA A 196 -10.96 -15.36 -2.39
N TYR A 197 -10.94 -15.38 -3.71
CA TYR A 197 -12.12 -15.22 -4.54
C TYR A 197 -12.89 -16.55 -4.60
N PRO A 198 -14.17 -16.60 -4.18
CA PRO A 198 -14.93 -17.84 -4.10
C PRO A 198 -14.93 -18.65 -5.41
N GLY A 199 -14.66 -19.95 -5.32
CA GLY A 199 -14.67 -20.85 -6.48
C GLY A 199 -13.50 -20.69 -7.44
N THR A 200 -12.43 -19.98 -7.05
CA THR A 200 -11.25 -19.78 -7.90
C THR A 200 -9.95 -20.01 -7.14
N ASN A 201 -8.83 -20.13 -7.86
CA ASN A 201 -7.48 -20.15 -7.29
C ASN A 201 -6.89 -18.75 -7.10
N PHE A 202 -7.69 -17.69 -7.28
CA PHE A 202 -7.24 -16.31 -7.15
C PHE A 202 -7.54 -15.74 -5.77
N SER A 203 -6.70 -14.82 -5.32
CA SER A 203 -6.92 -14.00 -4.13
C SER A 203 -6.83 -12.51 -4.44
N ALA A 204 -7.70 -11.74 -3.81
CA ALA A 204 -7.61 -10.29 -3.72
C ALA A 204 -6.42 -9.93 -2.81
N VAL A 205 -5.59 -8.96 -3.19
CA VAL A 205 -4.38 -8.58 -2.43
C VAL A 205 -4.17 -7.07 -2.34
N ALA A 206 -4.06 -6.55 -1.12
CA ALA A 206 -3.59 -5.19 -0.85
C ALA A 206 -2.19 -5.20 -0.24
N TYR A 207 -1.37 -4.25 -0.66
CA TYR A 207 -0.01 -4.06 -0.21
C TYR A 207 0.10 -2.80 0.65
N GLN A 208 0.99 -2.83 1.64
CA GLN A 208 1.36 -1.68 2.47
C GLN A 208 2.79 -1.26 2.14
N LYS A 209 2.93 -0.07 1.56
CA LYS A 209 4.22 0.59 1.42
C LYS A 209 4.41 1.61 2.55
N GLN A 210 5.53 1.50 3.25
CA GLN A 210 5.97 2.52 4.20
C GLN A 210 6.88 3.53 3.50
N TRP A 211 6.73 4.80 3.87
CA TRP A 211 7.68 5.85 3.54
C TRP A 211 8.08 6.61 4.80
N THR A 212 9.38 6.71 5.06
CA THR A 212 9.93 7.51 6.15
C THR A 212 10.02 8.97 5.71
N ASN A 213 9.39 9.86 6.46
CA ASN A 213 9.42 11.28 6.16
C ASN A 213 10.82 11.85 6.44
N PRO A 214 11.55 12.40 5.44
CA PRO A 214 12.86 13.01 5.67
C PRO A 214 12.76 14.33 6.47
N ARG A 215 11.56 14.88 6.62
CA ARG A 215 11.28 16.18 7.25
C ARG A 215 10.14 16.08 8.28
N PRO A 216 10.30 15.28 9.35
CA PRO A 216 9.23 15.02 10.33
C PRO A 216 8.78 16.27 11.09
N GLY A 217 9.67 17.27 11.23
CA GLY A 217 9.37 18.54 11.90
C GLY A 217 8.49 19.50 11.08
N VAL A 218 8.28 19.23 9.79
CA VAL A 218 7.52 20.08 8.87
C VAL A 218 6.15 19.45 8.59
N VAL A 219 5.10 20.28 8.58
CA VAL A 219 3.75 19.83 8.25
C VAL A 219 3.71 19.35 6.81
N ILE A 220 3.21 18.13 6.59
CA ILE A 220 2.81 17.66 5.28
C ILE A 220 1.43 18.28 5.00
N ALA A 221 1.33 19.11 3.96
CA ALA A 221 0.09 19.74 3.56
C ALA A 221 -0.80 18.73 2.84
N SER A 222 -0.28 18.10 1.79
CA SER A 222 -1.04 17.16 0.97
C SER A 222 -0.17 16.11 0.31
N VAL A 223 -0.83 15.10 -0.24
CA VAL A 223 -0.22 14.09 -1.10
C VAL A 223 -0.95 14.05 -2.43
N ASP A 224 -0.20 13.96 -3.52
CA ASP A 224 -0.73 13.64 -4.84
C ASP A 224 -0.44 12.18 -5.17
N MET A 225 -1.25 11.59 -6.04
CA MET A 225 -1.01 10.29 -6.66
C MET A 225 -0.98 10.45 -8.18
N GLU A 226 0.12 10.02 -8.79
CA GLU A 226 0.38 10.16 -10.21
C GLU A 226 0.96 8.87 -10.79
N TYR A 227 0.89 8.75 -12.11
CA TYR A 227 1.71 7.77 -12.80
C TYR A 227 3.20 8.11 -12.70
N GLY A 228 4.02 7.07 -12.58
CA GLY A 228 5.46 7.19 -12.79
C GLY A 228 5.79 7.24 -14.29
N ASN A 229 7.06 7.09 -14.61
CA ASN A 229 7.51 7.14 -16.01
C ASN A 229 7.07 5.89 -16.81
N ASP A 230 6.69 4.81 -16.13
CA ASP A 230 6.41 3.52 -16.75
C ASP A 230 4.94 3.12 -16.58
N ARG A 231 4.15 3.13 -17.65
CA ARG A 231 2.75 2.68 -17.64
C ARG A 231 2.68 1.14 -17.61
N ARG A 232 2.88 0.54 -16.44
CA ARG A 232 2.86 -0.93 -16.22
C ARG A 232 1.49 -1.49 -15.82
N GLY A 233 0.51 -0.64 -15.56
CA GLY A 233 -0.78 -1.05 -15.03
C GLY A 233 -1.58 0.13 -14.51
N VAL A 234 -2.59 -0.14 -13.68
CA VAL A 234 -3.48 0.87 -13.11
C VAL A 234 -3.38 0.85 -11.58
N PRO A 235 -2.76 1.86 -10.95
CA PRO A 235 -2.58 1.90 -9.50
C PRO A 235 -3.83 2.39 -8.78
N VAL A 236 -4.00 1.92 -7.55
CA VAL A 236 -5.10 2.25 -6.65
C VAL A 236 -4.59 2.50 -5.24
N LEU A 237 -4.94 3.64 -4.65
CA LEU A 237 -4.79 3.90 -3.22
C LEU A 237 -6.13 3.63 -2.52
N LEU A 238 -6.10 2.69 -1.56
CA LEU A 238 -7.25 2.26 -0.76
C LEU A 238 -7.38 3.04 0.54
N ALA A 239 -6.24 3.40 1.15
CA ALA A 239 -6.17 4.24 2.33
C ALA A 239 -4.75 4.80 2.52
N LEU A 240 -4.66 5.91 3.24
CA LEU A 240 -3.41 6.54 3.64
C LEU A 240 -3.44 6.75 5.16
N THR A 241 -2.32 6.47 5.83
CA THR A 241 -2.17 6.73 7.28
C THR A 241 -0.88 7.47 7.53
N ALA A 242 -0.95 8.55 8.30
CA ALA A 242 0.23 9.19 8.87
C ALA A 242 0.57 8.58 10.23
N ALA A 243 1.85 8.51 10.57
CA ALA A 243 2.30 8.00 11.86
C ALA A 243 3.29 8.93 12.52
N THR A 244 3.25 9.02 13.83
CA THR A 244 4.24 9.72 14.66
C THR A 244 4.84 8.76 15.68
N ALA A 245 6.15 8.86 15.92
CA ALA A 245 6.82 8.14 16.98
C ALA A 245 6.41 8.73 18.35
N LYS A 246 6.02 7.85 19.27
CA LYS A 246 5.80 8.22 20.67
C LYS A 246 7.14 8.58 21.28
N GLU A 247 7.19 9.72 21.96
CA GLU A 247 8.31 10.04 22.84
C GLU A 247 8.31 9.03 24.00
N ILE A 248 9.39 8.27 24.13
CA ILE A 248 9.66 7.50 25.34
C ILE A 248 10.08 8.53 26.39
N LYS A 249 9.20 8.78 27.37
CA LYS A 249 9.54 9.56 28.56
C LYS A 249 10.36 8.72 29.53
#